data_AF-A0A9P8MU14-F1
#
_entry.id   AF-A0A9P8MU14-F1
#
_cell.length_a   1.000
_cell.length_b   1.000
_cell.length_c   1.000
_cell.angle_alpha   90.00
_cell.angle_beta   90.00
_cell.angle_gamma   90.00
#
_symmetry.space_group_name_H-M   'P 1'
#
loop_
_entity.id
_entity.type
_entity.pdbx_description
1 polymer ?
#
loop_
_entity_poly.entity_id
_entity_poly.type
_entity_poly.pdbx_seq_one_letter_code
_entity_poly.pdbx_strand_id
1 'polypeptide(L)'
;MFTIIKRRLSSLWISWILFIRSIQKIRIGFFTFIHRSFVLLTQRDTWPLTDEQIDRNVNEFLQAIDEDALRSLASEHHNNQTCEIKARHRGSFNTCFVLEFSDQSTRIIRIPHEPAVQDAWDKMRSEVSTMRYLRHKTTIPVPVIYTYGRSQLRRDTSEPQCFMILEHIKGQSLTKTTLKGSSEPYRRQFLEQLIDLFAELRKLPFTQGGSLVEGDAENTLDLVGAFSMRKSELHAAGHTVSRSLNATPQEFFQDQRCLLHQMWTVPEKRLGYEQAERQEFALQFISQPEVEERLAIQSSDKTFFLAHPDLRCQNILVDGELNIRGVIDWEYTATVPRCASIPPTWITGNDKGLPDLSSEFLRVLSSTRQKSEYHSQLAADWGFQDPLRWSILHVLIDPVDLDFIFQQNILRNIPALCGIPSPDPLQMRRNVDQRLETSRHYTKYLQDNSLDEEGHYEKMERLLRSSQAMIRDLEAGQFSPQE
;
A
#
# COMPACT_ATOMS: atom_id res chain seq x y z
N MET A 1 -26.06 -12.16 -69.19
CA MET A 1 -26.33 -12.60 -67.80
C MET A 1 -25.19 -13.49 -67.29
N PHE A 2 -23.95 -12.99 -67.24
CA PHE A 2 -22.79 -13.77 -66.73
C PHE A 2 -21.68 -12.91 -66.10
N THR A 3 -21.96 -11.63 -65.80
CA THR A 3 -20.94 -10.67 -65.31
C THR A 3 -21.27 -10.06 -63.95
N ILE A 4 -22.41 -10.44 -63.34
CA ILE A 4 -22.83 -9.97 -62.00
C ILE A 4 -22.64 -11.05 -60.91
N ILE A 5 -22.47 -12.32 -61.29
CA ILE A 5 -22.27 -13.43 -60.33
C ILE A 5 -20.78 -13.61 -59.94
N LYS A 6 -19.82 -13.21 -60.80
CA LYS A 6 -18.38 -13.30 -60.48
C LYS A 6 -17.88 -12.27 -59.46
N ARG A 7 -18.61 -11.17 -59.25
CA ARG A 7 -18.17 -10.05 -58.38
C ARG A 7 -18.70 -10.14 -56.94
N ARG A 8 -19.70 -10.97 -56.68
CA ARG A 8 -20.21 -11.25 -55.31
C ARG A 8 -19.60 -12.49 -54.68
N LEU A 9 -19.10 -13.44 -55.46
CA LEU A 9 -18.42 -14.64 -54.93
C LEU A 9 -16.97 -14.36 -54.51
N SER A 10 -16.29 -13.36 -55.09
CA SER A 10 -14.92 -12.99 -54.70
C SER A 10 -14.85 -12.17 -53.41
N SER A 11 -15.84 -11.31 -53.11
CA SER A 11 -15.84 -10.51 -51.87
C SER A 11 -16.20 -11.33 -50.64
N LEU A 12 -17.10 -12.31 -50.78
CA LEU A 12 -17.45 -13.25 -49.71
C LEU A 12 -16.32 -14.23 -49.40
N TRP A 13 -15.56 -14.68 -50.42
CA TRP A 13 -14.38 -15.53 -50.23
C TRP A 13 -13.20 -14.82 -49.58
N ILE A 14 -12.93 -13.56 -49.95
CA ILE A 14 -11.85 -12.76 -49.33
C ILE A 14 -12.19 -12.41 -47.87
N SER A 15 -13.47 -12.10 -47.58
CA SER A 15 -13.94 -11.85 -46.20
C SER A 15 -13.88 -13.12 -45.34
N TRP A 16 -14.22 -14.30 -45.90
CA TRP A 16 -14.08 -15.59 -45.21
C TRP A 16 -12.62 -15.99 -44.94
N ILE A 17 -11.70 -15.73 -45.88
CA ILE A 17 -10.26 -16.02 -45.69
C ILE A 17 -9.64 -15.07 -44.66
N LEU A 18 -10.04 -13.79 -44.63
CA LEU A 18 -9.60 -12.84 -43.60
C LEU A 18 -10.20 -13.15 -42.22
N PHE A 19 -11.43 -13.65 -42.16
CA PHE A 19 -12.07 -14.12 -40.94
C PHE A 19 -11.42 -15.41 -40.40
N ILE A 20 -11.09 -16.38 -41.27
CA ILE A 20 -10.35 -17.59 -40.88
C ILE A 20 -8.90 -17.27 -40.48
N ARG A 21 -8.23 -16.31 -41.14
CA ARG A 21 -6.89 -15.84 -40.72
C ARG A 21 -6.92 -15.05 -39.42
N SER A 22 -7.99 -14.32 -39.13
CA SER A 22 -8.27 -13.67 -37.84
C SER A 22 -8.48 -14.72 -36.74
N ILE A 23 -9.30 -15.74 -37.00
CA ILE A 23 -9.54 -16.84 -36.05
C ILE A 23 -8.30 -17.73 -35.87
N GLN A 24 -7.45 -17.91 -36.89
CA GLN A 24 -6.17 -18.60 -36.76
C GLN A 24 -5.12 -17.76 -36.03
N LYS A 25 -5.07 -16.43 -36.22
CA LYS A 25 -4.19 -15.54 -35.42
C LYS A 25 -4.64 -15.41 -33.97
N ILE A 26 -5.96 -15.40 -33.72
CA ILE A 26 -6.54 -15.45 -32.37
C ILE A 26 -6.30 -16.84 -31.78
N ARG A 27 -6.49 -17.95 -32.51
CA ARG A 27 -6.17 -19.29 -32.00
C ARG A 27 -4.69 -19.51 -31.77
N ILE A 28 -3.79 -19.01 -32.62
CA ILE A 28 -2.33 -19.16 -32.47
C ILE A 28 -1.80 -18.21 -31.39
N GLY A 29 -2.33 -17.00 -31.26
CA GLY A 29 -2.03 -16.06 -30.17
C GLY A 29 -2.59 -16.52 -28.82
N PHE A 30 -3.78 -17.11 -28.81
CA PHE A 30 -4.43 -17.67 -27.61
C PHE A 30 -3.84 -19.03 -27.25
N PHE A 31 -3.38 -19.87 -28.21
CA PHE A 31 -2.59 -21.07 -27.91
C PHE A 31 -1.15 -20.74 -27.52
N THR A 32 -0.51 -19.69 -28.02
CA THR A 32 0.85 -19.32 -27.54
C THR A 32 0.80 -18.58 -26.20
N PHE A 33 -0.29 -17.85 -25.91
CA PHE A 33 -0.56 -17.31 -24.58
C PHE A 33 -0.94 -18.42 -23.59
N ILE A 34 -1.89 -19.30 -23.94
CA ILE A 34 -2.26 -20.43 -23.08
C ILE A 34 -1.12 -21.43 -22.97
N HIS A 35 -0.33 -21.72 -24.01
CA HIS A 35 0.78 -22.67 -23.87
C HIS A 35 2.00 -22.06 -23.17
N ARG A 36 2.15 -20.72 -23.11
CA ARG A 36 3.02 -20.07 -22.12
C ARG A 36 2.44 -20.12 -20.71
N SER A 37 1.12 -20.04 -20.55
CA SER A 37 0.43 -20.14 -19.25
C SER A 37 0.18 -21.58 -18.78
N PHE A 38 0.40 -22.59 -19.63
CA PHE A 38 0.15 -24.01 -19.34
C PHE A 38 1.44 -24.85 -19.32
N VAL A 39 2.62 -24.22 -19.40
CA VAL A 39 3.93 -24.87 -19.30
C VAL A 39 4.81 -24.29 -18.17
N LEU A 40 4.23 -23.59 -17.19
CA LEU A 40 4.92 -23.33 -15.92
C LEU A 40 4.02 -23.70 -14.71
N LEU A 41 3.51 -24.93 -14.71
CA LEU A 41 3.63 -25.77 -13.51
C LEU A 41 5.03 -26.38 -13.48
N THR A 42 6.05 -25.54 -13.69
CA THR A 42 7.37 -25.83 -13.14
C THR A 42 7.17 -25.92 -11.64
N GLN A 43 7.76 -26.94 -11.01
CA GLN A 43 8.08 -26.87 -9.59
C GLN A 43 8.46 -25.42 -9.28
N ARG A 44 7.66 -24.74 -8.46
CA ARG A 44 8.15 -23.49 -7.89
C ARG A 44 9.39 -23.91 -7.10
N ASP A 45 10.56 -23.56 -7.59
CA ASP A 45 11.83 -23.84 -6.91
C ASP A 45 11.85 -23.13 -5.54
N THR A 46 11.04 -22.09 -5.37
CA THR A 46 10.87 -21.33 -4.14
C THR A 46 9.39 -21.03 -3.85
N TRP A 47 8.98 -21.28 -2.61
CA TRP A 47 7.70 -20.84 -2.06
C TRP A 47 7.88 -19.50 -1.33
N PRO A 48 6.82 -18.66 -1.23
CA PRO A 48 6.91 -17.45 -0.41
C PRO A 48 7.24 -17.81 1.04
N LEU A 49 7.97 -16.93 1.72
CA LEU A 49 8.17 -17.03 3.16
C LEU A 49 6.84 -16.76 3.88
N THR A 50 6.63 -17.44 5.01
CA THR A 50 5.54 -17.08 5.93
C THR A 50 5.89 -15.81 6.72
N ASP A 51 4.87 -15.15 7.28
CA ASP A 51 5.07 -13.99 8.16
C ASP A 51 5.98 -14.35 9.35
N GLU A 52 5.88 -15.57 9.88
CA GLU A 52 6.71 -16.05 11.00
C GLU A 52 8.17 -16.21 10.59
N GLN A 53 8.43 -16.68 9.37
CA GLN A 53 9.79 -16.78 8.83
C GLN A 53 10.40 -15.38 8.62
N ILE A 54 9.62 -14.45 8.06
CA ILE A 54 10.05 -13.06 7.89
C ILE A 54 10.35 -12.45 9.26
N ASP A 55 9.46 -12.61 10.23
CA ASP A 55 9.64 -12.12 11.60
C ASP A 55 10.86 -12.73 12.28
N ARG A 56 11.11 -14.03 12.10
CA ARG A 56 12.29 -14.72 12.62
C ARG A 56 13.57 -14.15 12.04
N ASN A 57 13.65 -14.01 10.71
CA ASN A 57 14.80 -13.44 10.02
C ASN A 57 15.08 -12.00 10.48
N VAL A 58 14.02 -11.20 10.66
CA VAL A 58 14.14 -9.83 11.19
C VAL A 58 14.58 -9.84 12.65
N ASN A 59 14.07 -10.73 13.48
CA ASN A 59 14.49 -10.84 14.88
C ASN A 59 15.95 -11.25 15.01
N GLU A 60 16.42 -12.21 14.24
CA GLU A 60 17.83 -12.61 14.19
C GLU A 60 18.72 -11.43 13.77
N PHE A 61 18.31 -10.70 12.72
CA PHE A 61 18.98 -9.47 12.29
C PHE A 61 19.06 -8.44 13.42
N LEU A 62 17.97 -8.18 14.13
CA LEU A 62 17.91 -7.19 15.22
C LEU A 62 18.65 -7.62 16.48
N GLN A 63 18.77 -8.94 16.74
CA GLN A 63 19.58 -9.48 17.84
C GLN A 63 21.08 -9.34 17.56
N ALA A 64 21.48 -9.41 16.28
CA ALA A 64 22.85 -9.23 15.86
C ALA A 64 23.33 -7.76 15.88
N ILE A 65 22.40 -6.80 16.01
CA ILE A 65 22.74 -5.37 16.07
C ILE A 65 23.63 -5.08 17.29
N ASP A 66 24.77 -4.45 17.02
CA ASP A 66 25.69 -3.99 18.03
C ASP A 66 25.31 -2.60 18.55
N GLU A 67 24.78 -2.56 19.77
CA GLU A 67 24.40 -1.30 20.39
C GLU A 67 25.60 -0.39 20.70
N ASP A 68 26.81 -0.94 20.87
CA ASP A 68 28.02 -0.13 21.03
C ASP A 68 28.37 0.56 19.71
N ALA A 69 28.29 -0.14 18.59
CA ALA A 69 28.47 0.45 17.26
C ALA A 69 27.43 1.55 16.98
N LEU A 70 26.17 1.37 17.41
CA LEU A 70 25.15 2.41 17.30
C LEU A 70 25.49 3.66 18.11
N ARG A 71 25.95 3.49 19.36
CA ARG A 71 26.39 4.61 20.20
C ARG A 71 27.58 5.32 19.57
N SER A 72 28.59 4.59 19.11
CA SER A 72 29.76 5.16 18.43
C SER A 72 29.36 5.97 17.19
N LEU A 73 28.49 5.40 16.34
CA LEU A 73 27.98 6.08 15.15
C LEU A 73 27.23 7.37 15.51
N ALA A 74 26.36 7.31 16.52
CA ALA A 74 25.60 8.47 16.98
C ALA A 74 26.51 9.58 17.51
N SER A 75 27.52 9.21 18.31
CA SER A 75 28.51 10.11 18.88
C SER A 75 29.37 10.77 17.81
N GLU A 76 29.87 10.02 16.82
CA GLU A 76 30.65 10.55 15.70
C GLU A 76 29.88 11.66 14.96
N HIS A 77 28.58 11.46 14.75
CA HIS A 77 27.72 12.43 14.08
C HIS A 77 27.12 13.50 15.02
N HIS A 78 27.52 13.55 16.29
CA HIS A 78 27.09 14.56 17.27
C HIS A 78 28.26 15.06 18.13
N ASN A 79 29.31 15.56 17.47
CA ASN A 79 30.46 16.20 18.13
C ASN A 79 31.15 15.33 19.20
N ASN A 80 31.18 14.01 19.00
CA ASN A 80 31.72 13.03 19.95
C ASN A 80 31.10 13.08 21.36
N GLN A 81 29.87 13.57 21.47
CA GLN A 81 29.15 13.50 22.75
C GLN A 81 28.72 12.08 23.06
N THR A 82 28.77 11.72 24.35
CA THR A 82 28.28 10.42 24.84
C THR A 82 26.76 10.36 24.78
N CYS A 83 26.23 9.17 24.47
CA CYS A 83 24.79 8.93 24.42
C CYS A 83 24.39 7.58 25.01
N GLU A 84 23.12 7.49 25.40
CA GLU A 84 22.47 6.27 25.85
C GLU A 84 21.27 5.94 24.97
N ILE A 85 21.05 4.66 24.70
CA ILE A 85 19.84 4.20 24.01
C ILE A 85 18.73 4.10 25.06
N LYS A 86 17.72 4.97 24.97
CA LYS A 86 16.60 5.04 25.92
C LYS A 86 15.43 4.16 25.53
N ALA A 87 15.22 3.96 24.24
CA ALA A 87 14.12 3.16 23.73
C ALA A 87 14.44 2.55 22.37
N ARG A 88 13.73 1.46 22.06
CA ARG A 88 13.74 0.77 20.78
C ARG A 88 12.30 0.58 20.33
N HIS A 89 11.99 1.02 19.12
CA HIS A 89 10.67 0.89 18.50
C HIS A 89 10.79 0.11 17.21
N ARG A 90 10.20 -1.09 17.16
CA ARG A 90 10.17 -1.95 15.97
C ARG A 90 8.87 -1.68 15.18
N GLY A 91 9.01 -1.29 13.92
CA GLY A 91 7.92 -1.23 12.94
C GLY A 91 7.92 -2.43 12.01
N SER A 92 7.18 -2.37 10.90
CA SER A 92 7.15 -3.46 9.91
C SER A 92 8.47 -3.55 9.12
N PHE A 93 8.96 -2.42 8.62
CA PHE A 93 10.12 -2.37 7.72
C PHE A 93 11.37 -1.80 8.35
N ASN A 94 11.28 -1.22 9.55
CA ASN A 94 12.39 -0.52 10.18
C ASN A 94 12.33 -0.63 11.71
N THR A 95 13.48 -0.51 12.35
CA THR A 95 13.61 -0.32 13.80
C THR A 95 14.25 1.04 14.09
N CYS A 96 13.64 1.78 14.99
CA CYS A 96 14.10 3.09 15.47
C CYS A 96 14.69 2.95 16.89
N PHE A 97 15.88 3.49 17.09
CA PHE A 97 16.56 3.60 18.37
C PHE A 97 16.54 5.05 18.81
N VAL A 98 16.01 5.31 20.01
CA VAL A 98 15.97 6.65 20.61
C VAL A 98 17.24 6.83 21.43
N LEU A 99 18.09 7.78 21.04
CA LEU A 99 19.32 8.09 21.75
C LEU A 99 19.22 9.43 22.45
N GLU A 100 19.54 9.44 23.74
CA GLU A 100 19.66 10.65 24.54
C GLU A 100 21.13 10.96 24.78
N PHE A 101 21.55 12.18 24.43
CA PHE A 101 22.93 12.63 24.57
C PHE A 101 23.14 13.37 25.89
N SER A 102 24.40 13.50 26.31
CA SER A 102 24.79 14.22 27.54
C SER A 102 24.35 15.69 27.56
N ASP A 103 24.11 16.30 26.39
CA ASP A 103 23.57 17.66 26.27
C ASP A 103 22.03 17.73 26.32
N GLN A 104 21.36 16.62 26.68
CA GLN A 104 19.91 16.46 26.74
C GLN A 104 19.22 16.52 25.36
N SER A 105 19.97 16.57 24.26
CA SER A 105 19.39 16.40 22.93
C SER A 105 19.02 14.93 22.69
N THR A 106 18.02 14.73 21.84
CA THR A 106 17.56 13.39 21.46
C THR A 106 17.64 13.23 19.94
N ARG A 107 18.15 12.08 19.49
CA ARG A 107 18.15 11.69 18.07
C ARG A 107 17.58 10.30 17.90
N ILE A 108 17.07 10.03 16.71
CA ILE A 108 16.61 8.70 16.31
C ILE A 108 17.60 8.11 15.33
N ILE A 109 18.09 6.89 15.57
CA ILE A 109 18.72 6.08 14.53
C ILE A 109 17.67 5.12 14.00
N ARG A 110 17.38 5.18 12.70
CA ARG A 110 16.47 4.26 12.01
C ARG A 110 17.26 3.31 11.13
N ILE A 111 17.00 2.02 11.26
CA ILE A 111 17.65 0.93 10.52
C ILE A 111 16.56 0.14 9.78
N PRO A 112 16.65 -0.05 8.46
CA PRO A 112 15.74 -0.91 7.73
C PRO A 112 15.97 -2.38 8.05
N HIS A 113 14.89 -3.15 8.03
CA HIS A 113 14.92 -4.60 8.13
C HIS A 113 15.37 -5.18 6.79
N GLU A 114 16.68 -5.13 6.52
CA GLU A 114 17.28 -5.61 5.25
C GLU A 114 16.84 -7.04 4.85
N PRO A 115 16.61 -8.00 5.77
CA PRO A 115 16.07 -9.31 5.39
C PRO A 115 14.64 -9.30 4.85
N ALA A 116 13.87 -8.23 5.12
CA ALA A 116 12.45 -8.10 4.75
C ALA A 116 12.20 -6.97 3.73
N VAL A 117 13.24 -6.24 3.31
CA VAL A 117 13.13 -5.07 2.44
C VAL A 117 14.06 -5.20 1.26
N GLN A 118 13.50 -5.17 0.05
CA GLN A 118 14.27 -5.13 -1.18
C GLN A 118 14.91 -3.74 -1.39
N ASP A 119 16.13 -3.71 -1.94
CA ASP A 119 16.85 -2.49 -2.32
C ASP A 119 16.88 -1.44 -1.19
N ALA A 120 17.14 -1.90 0.05
CA ALA A 120 17.01 -1.07 1.25
C ALA A 120 17.70 0.30 1.15
N TRP A 121 18.85 0.35 0.47
CA TRP A 121 19.57 1.59 0.22
C TRP A 121 18.91 2.53 -0.76
N ASP A 122 18.45 2.03 -1.91
CA ASP A 122 17.82 2.89 -2.92
C ASP A 122 16.48 3.41 -2.42
N LYS A 123 15.76 2.57 -1.67
CA LYS A 123 14.56 2.98 -0.94
C LYS A 123 14.88 4.08 0.09
N MET A 124 15.92 3.90 0.91
CA MET A 124 16.35 4.90 1.89
C MET A 124 16.73 6.22 1.21
N ARG A 125 17.49 6.18 0.11
CA ARG A 125 17.81 7.37 -0.69
C ARG A 125 16.55 8.09 -1.14
N SER A 126 15.57 7.34 -1.65
CA SER A 126 14.29 7.91 -2.08
C SER A 126 13.50 8.58 -0.94
N GLU A 127 13.47 7.95 0.24
CA GLU A 127 12.86 8.52 1.44
C GLU A 127 13.57 9.82 1.87
N VAL A 128 14.91 9.82 1.88
CA VAL A 128 15.73 10.99 2.19
C VAL A 128 15.46 12.13 1.20
N SER A 129 15.46 11.86 -0.10
CA SER A 129 15.16 12.84 -1.16
C SER A 129 13.77 13.45 -0.96
N THR A 130 12.78 12.60 -0.64
CA THR A 130 11.40 13.02 -0.41
C THR A 130 11.29 13.96 0.79
N MET A 131 11.85 13.60 1.95
CA MET A 131 11.79 14.44 3.14
C MET A 131 12.55 15.76 2.96
N ARG A 132 13.72 15.74 2.32
CA ARG A 132 14.47 16.98 1.99
C ARG A 132 13.67 17.89 1.07
N TYR A 133 13.03 17.32 0.03
CA TYR A 133 12.19 18.07 -0.89
C TYR A 133 11.01 18.73 -0.18
N LEU A 134 10.27 17.97 0.62
CA LEU A 134 9.13 18.47 1.39
C LEU A 134 9.54 19.58 2.35
N ARG A 135 10.63 19.39 3.09
CA ARG A 135 11.14 20.39 4.03
C ARG A 135 11.51 21.71 3.32
N HIS A 136 12.01 21.63 2.09
CA HIS A 136 12.43 22.80 1.33
C HIS A 136 11.28 23.48 0.58
N LYS A 137 10.26 22.73 0.15
CA LYS A 137 9.17 23.24 -0.71
C LYS A 137 7.83 23.46 -0.01
N THR A 138 7.68 22.99 1.22
CA THR A 138 6.39 23.02 1.94
C THR A 138 6.55 23.45 3.38
N THR A 139 5.43 23.72 4.05
CA THR A 139 5.37 23.93 5.51
C THR A 139 5.10 22.63 6.28
N ILE A 140 5.06 21.47 5.61
CA ILE A 140 4.78 20.18 6.25
C ILE A 140 5.91 19.87 7.24
N PRO A 141 5.59 19.62 8.53
CA PRO A 141 6.60 19.33 9.52
C PRO A 141 7.13 17.90 9.32
N VAL A 142 8.30 17.77 8.70
CA VAL A 142 9.02 16.50 8.53
C VAL A 142 10.30 16.50 9.36
N PRO A 143 10.76 15.34 9.88
CA PRO A 143 11.98 15.27 10.68
C PRO A 143 13.20 15.83 9.94
N VAL A 144 14.10 16.55 10.64
CA VAL A 144 15.44 16.81 10.11
C VAL A 144 16.18 15.47 9.93
N ILE A 145 16.80 15.31 8.77
CA ILE A 145 17.79 14.25 8.54
C ILE A 145 19.16 14.83 8.87
N TYR A 146 19.79 14.35 9.94
CA TYR A 146 21.15 14.76 10.29
C TYR A 146 22.18 14.10 9.37
N THR A 147 22.01 12.80 9.10
CA THR A 147 22.86 12.04 8.17
C THR A 147 22.18 10.72 7.80
N TYR A 148 22.66 10.07 6.76
CA TYR A 148 22.29 8.72 6.36
C TYR A 148 23.49 8.05 5.67
N GLY A 149 23.55 6.72 5.70
CA GLY A 149 24.71 6.03 5.17
C GLY A 149 24.69 4.54 5.39
N ARG A 150 25.87 3.94 5.32
CA ARG A 150 26.13 2.54 5.63
C ARG A 150 27.23 2.46 6.68
N SER A 151 27.03 1.63 7.69
CA SER A 151 28.04 1.37 8.73
C SER A 151 27.96 -0.08 9.19
N GLN A 152 29.05 -0.62 9.72
CA GLN A 152 29.04 -1.95 10.32
C GLN A 152 28.29 -1.88 11.66
N LEU A 153 27.02 -2.28 11.65
CA LEU A 153 26.13 -2.18 12.82
C LEU A 153 25.78 -3.53 13.42
N ARG A 154 26.32 -4.62 12.87
CA ARG A 154 26.09 -5.99 13.32
C ARG A 154 27.38 -6.67 13.75
N ARG A 155 27.27 -7.52 14.77
CA ARG A 155 28.41 -8.28 15.34
C ARG A 155 28.79 -9.51 14.53
N ASP A 156 27.83 -10.06 13.79
CA ASP A 156 27.94 -11.34 13.09
C ASP A 156 28.45 -11.23 11.65
N THR A 157 28.68 -10.00 11.16
CA THR A 157 29.13 -9.74 9.79
C THR A 157 30.00 -8.48 9.70
N SER A 158 30.85 -8.43 8.68
CA SER A 158 31.58 -7.22 8.26
C SER A 158 30.80 -6.37 7.25
N GLU A 159 29.71 -6.89 6.70
CA GLU A 159 28.87 -6.15 5.76
C GLU A 159 28.21 -4.96 6.46
N PRO A 160 28.21 -3.76 5.87
CA PRO A 160 27.62 -2.60 6.50
C PRO A 160 26.10 -2.51 6.25
N GLN A 161 25.36 -2.14 7.28
CA GLN A 161 23.90 -1.94 7.25
C GLN A 161 23.57 -0.49 6.93
N CYS A 162 22.46 -0.28 6.22
CA CYS A 162 21.92 1.04 5.98
C CYS A 162 21.42 1.67 7.29
N PHE A 163 21.60 2.98 7.45
CA PHE A 163 21.05 3.72 8.59
C PHE A 163 20.72 5.16 8.19
N MET A 164 19.85 5.78 8.99
CA MET A 164 19.65 7.23 8.98
C MET A 164 19.50 7.77 10.40
N ILE A 165 20.03 8.97 10.62
CA ILE A 165 19.95 9.69 11.90
C ILE A 165 18.99 10.88 11.72
N LEU A 166 17.95 10.90 12.55
CA LEU A 166 16.82 11.80 12.44
C LEU A 166 16.63 12.65 13.71
N GLU A 167 16.01 13.81 13.53
CA GLU A 167 15.41 14.58 14.62
C GLU A 167 14.35 13.75 15.35
N HIS A 168 14.39 13.83 16.68
CA HIS A 168 13.28 13.38 17.51
C HIS A 168 12.25 14.50 17.67
N ILE A 169 11.16 14.43 16.91
CA ILE A 169 10.06 15.40 17.00
C ILE A 169 9.30 15.20 18.31
N LYS A 170 9.17 16.26 19.10
CA LYS A 170 8.37 16.25 20.34
C LYS A 170 6.88 16.18 20.01
N GLY A 171 6.23 15.12 20.45
CA GLY A 171 4.80 14.87 20.27
C GLY A 171 4.45 13.44 20.65
N GLN A 172 3.20 13.08 20.46
CA GLN A 172 2.72 11.70 20.58
C GLN A 172 2.07 11.29 19.28
N SER A 173 2.25 10.03 18.86
CA SER A 173 1.51 9.48 17.73
C SER A 173 0.01 9.63 17.96
N LEU A 174 -0.71 10.16 16.96
CA LEU A 174 -2.15 10.24 17.01
C LEU A 174 -2.72 8.82 17.05
N THR A 175 -3.68 8.60 17.94
CA THR A 175 -4.44 7.35 17.99
C THR A 175 -5.90 7.62 17.67
N LYS A 176 -6.59 6.63 17.09
CA LYS A 176 -8.05 6.69 16.89
C LYS A 176 -8.77 6.97 18.21
N THR A 177 -8.28 6.42 19.32
CA THR A 177 -8.83 6.63 20.67
C THR A 177 -8.69 8.08 21.11
N THR A 178 -7.52 8.68 20.94
CA THR A 178 -7.28 10.10 21.26
C THR A 178 -8.18 10.98 20.42
N LEU A 179 -8.24 10.74 19.11
CA LEU A 179 -9.10 11.51 18.21
C LEU A 179 -10.57 11.40 18.59
N LYS A 180 -11.06 10.19 18.96
CA LYS A 180 -12.44 9.97 19.42
C LYS A 180 -12.76 10.69 20.73
N GLY A 181 -11.82 10.64 21.67
CA GLY A 181 -11.98 11.21 23.00
C GLY A 181 -11.90 12.74 23.04
N SER A 182 -11.29 13.36 22.02
CA SER A 182 -11.16 14.81 21.94
C SER A 182 -12.46 15.53 21.60
N SER A 183 -12.56 16.78 22.06
CA SER A 183 -13.69 17.67 21.78
C SER A 183 -13.75 18.07 20.30
N GLU A 184 -14.93 18.44 19.82
CA GLU A 184 -15.14 18.88 18.42
C GLU A 184 -14.23 20.05 18.00
N PRO A 185 -13.98 21.09 18.83
CA PRO A 185 -13.04 22.15 18.46
C PRO A 185 -11.61 21.65 18.18
N TYR A 186 -11.06 20.75 19.01
CA TYR A 186 -9.73 20.19 18.78
C TYR A 186 -9.69 19.29 17.55
N ARG A 187 -10.74 18.47 17.33
CA ARG A 187 -10.85 17.65 16.12
C ARG A 187 -10.95 18.50 14.86
N ARG A 188 -11.77 19.54 14.88
CA ARG A 188 -11.94 20.48 13.77
C ARG A 188 -10.60 21.14 13.40
N GLN A 189 -9.87 21.63 14.40
CA GLN A 189 -8.54 22.24 14.22
C GLN A 189 -7.54 21.24 13.63
N PHE A 190 -7.52 20.01 14.13
CA PHE A 190 -6.69 18.94 13.58
C PHE A 190 -7.04 18.64 12.11
N LEU A 191 -8.33 18.49 11.79
CA LEU A 191 -8.78 18.22 10.41
C LEU A 191 -8.43 19.38 9.47
N GLU A 192 -8.52 20.62 9.94
CA GLU A 192 -8.10 21.81 9.21
C GLU A 192 -6.59 21.78 8.91
N GLN A 193 -5.74 21.46 9.90
CA GLN A 193 -4.30 21.28 9.68
C GLN A 193 -3.97 20.12 8.73
N LEU A 194 -4.73 19.03 8.80
CA LEU A 194 -4.58 17.90 7.88
C LEU A 194 -4.94 18.29 6.43
N ILE A 195 -5.97 19.11 6.23
CA ILE A 195 -6.31 19.66 4.92
C ILE A 195 -5.23 20.63 4.44
N ASP A 196 -4.72 21.50 5.33
CA ASP A 196 -3.62 22.41 5.01
C ASP A 196 -2.38 21.60 4.54
N LEU A 197 -2.07 20.46 5.17
CA LEU A 197 -1.01 19.53 4.73
C LEU A 197 -1.26 18.99 3.32
N PHE A 198 -2.45 18.52 3.01
CA PHE A 198 -2.77 18.06 1.65
C PHE A 198 -2.69 19.20 0.64
N ALA A 199 -3.05 20.42 1.05
CA ALA A 199 -2.96 21.58 0.19
C ALA A 199 -1.49 21.91 -0.12
N GLU A 200 -0.58 21.77 0.86
CA GLU A 200 0.88 21.86 0.65
C GLU A 200 1.39 20.81 -0.35
N LEU A 201 0.99 19.54 -0.22
CA LEU A 201 1.34 18.50 -1.20
C LEU A 201 0.81 18.84 -2.60
N ARG A 202 -0.39 19.43 -2.68
CA ARG A 202 -1.01 19.84 -3.94
C ARG A 202 -0.28 21.00 -4.64
N LYS A 203 0.59 21.74 -3.94
CA LYS A 203 1.44 22.78 -4.53
C LYS A 203 2.57 22.23 -5.40
N LEU A 204 2.82 20.92 -5.33
CA LEU A 204 3.99 20.27 -5.91
C LEU A 204 3.58 19.39 -7.10
N PRO A 205 3.33 19.96 -8.29
CA PRO A 205 2.95 19.19 -9.45
C PRO A 205 4.15 18.47 -10.07
N PHE A 206 3.90 17.26 -10.55
CA PHE A 206 4.82 16.44 -11.33
C PHE A 206 4.15 16.03 -12.65
N THR A 207 4.98 15.65 -13.63
CA THR A 207 4.50 15.23 -14.96
C THR A 207 4.42 13.71 -15.11
N GLN A 208 4.96 12.95 -14.15
CA GLN A 208 5.00 11.50 -14.17
C GLN A 208 4.81 10.92 -12.77
N GLY A 209 4.32 9.68 -12.71
CA GLY A 209 4.23 8.83 -11.53
C GLY A 209 5.53 8.08 -11.29
N GLY A 210 6.06 8.16 -10.07
CA GLY A 210 7.34 7.57 -9.69
C GLY A 210 7.78 7.98 -8.28
N SER A 211 8.90 7.45 -7.83
CA SER A 211 9.51 7.85 -6.56
C SER A 211 10.64 8.84 -6.79
N LEU A 212 10.78 9.81 -5.88
CA LEU A 212 11.82 10.83 -5.95
C LEU A 212 13.18 10.24 -5.57
N VAL A 213 14.22 10.60 -6.30
CA VAL A 213 15.62 10.31 -5.98
C VAL A 213 16.49 11.54 -6.19
N GLU A 214 17.67 11.59 -5.58
CA GLU A 214 18.68 12.60 -5.89
C GLU A 214 19.07 12.47 -7.38
N GLY A 215 19.03 13.59 -8.09
CA GLY A 215 19.38 13.63 -9.51
C GLY A 215 20.89 13.73 -9.74
N ASP A 216 21.29 13.58 -11.01
CA ASP A 216 22.71 13.57 -11.41
C ASP A 216 23.44 14.89 -11.12
N ALA A 217 22.71 16.01 -11.09
CA ALA A 217 23.25 17.31 -10.73
C ALA A 217 22.96 17.65 -9.26
N GLU A 218 23.89 18.35 -8.61
CA GLU A 218 23.78 18.74 -7.22
C GLU A 218 22.47 19.53 -6.97
N ASN A 219 21.72 19.12 -5.94
CA ASN A 219 20.41 19.67 -5.59
C ASN A 219 19.29 19.51 -6.64
N THR A 220 19.43 18.60 -7.60
CA THR A 220 18.34 18.21 -8.50
C THR A 220 17.63 16.95 -8.01
N LEU A 221 16.39 16.77 -8.46
CA LEU A 221 15.57 15.60 -8.15
C LEU A 221 15.13 14.95 -9.45
N ASP A 222 15.30 13.64 -9.51
CA ASP A 222 14.81 12.81 -10.59
C ASP A 222 13.69 11.89 -10.11
N LEU A 223 12.96 11.32 -11.08
CA LEU A 223 11.93 10.32 -10.84
C LEU A 223 12.40 8.96 -11.36
N VAL A 224 12.23 7.93 -10.53
CA VAL A 224 12.37 6.54 -10.93
C VAL A 224 11.03 5.82 -10.80
N GLY A 225 10.89 4.66 -11.44
CA GLY A 225 9.70 3.83 -11.24
C GLY A 225 9.45 3.56 -9.75
N ALA A 226 8.20 3.70 -9.32
CA ALA A 226 7.88 3.81 -7.90
C ALA A 226 8.37 2.61 -7.06
N PHE A 227 9.01 2.91 -5.92
CA PHE A 227 9.13 1.94 -4.83
C PHE A 227 7.73 1.71 -4.26
N SER A 228 7.40 0.46 -3.94
CA SER A 228 6.08 0.12 -3.41
C SER A 228 6.18 -1.01 -2.41
N MET A 229 5.41 -0.89 -1.34
CA MET A 229 5.25 -1.92 -0.31
C MET A 229 4.82 -3.25 -0.94
N ARG A 230 3.80 -3.22 -1.80
CA ARG A 230 3.24 -4.38 -2.49
C ARG A 230 4.20 -5.02 -3.48
N LYS A 231 4.97 -4.20 -4.20
CA LYS A 231 6.04 -4.70 -5.08
C LYS A 231 7.13 -5.40 -4.27
N SER A 232 7.46 -4.87 -3.09
CA SER A 232 8.44 -5.48 -2.17
C SER A 232 7.93 -6.81 -1.61
N GLU A 233 6.66 -6.89 -1.21
CA GLU A 233 6.00 -8.12 -0.74
C GLU A 233 5.99 -9.20 -1.83
N LEU A 234 5.62 -8.84 -3.07
CA LEU A 234 5.67 -9.75 -4.21
C LEU A 234 7.08 -10.25 -4.51
N HIS A 235 8.08 -9.36 -4.44
CA HIS A 235 9.47 -9.76 -4.61
C HIS A 235 9.92 -10.74 -3.52
N ALA A 236 9.57 -10.48 -2.26
CA ALA A 236 9.83 -11.41 -1.16
C ALA A 236 9.11 -12.76 -1.36
N ALA A 237 7.97 -12.76 -2.04
CA ALA A 237 7.25 -13.97 -2.45
C ALA A 237 7.84 -14.66 -3.70
N GLY A 238 8.98 -14.18 -4.24
CA GLY A 238 9.66 -14.75 -5.40
C GLY A 238 9.14 -14.28 -6.76
N HIS A 239 8.31 -13.25 -6.80
CA HIS A 239 7.79 -12.70 -8.05
C HIS A 239 8.71 -11.60 -8.59
N THR A 240 8.97 -11.62 -9.90
CA THR A 240 9.65 -10.49 -10.58
C THR A 240 8.65 -9.36 -10.81
N VAL A 241 8.92 -8.20 -10.23
CA VAL A 241 8.07 -7.00 -10.40
C VAL A 241 8.86 -5.87 -11.04
N SER A 242 8.31 -5.31 -12.13
CA SER A 242 8.93 -4.18 -12.82
C SER A 242 8.59 -2.86 -12.15
N ARG A 243 9.54 -1.91 -12.23
CA ARG A 243 9.35 -0.51 -11.87
C ARG A 243 9.48 0.33 -13.13
N SER A 244 8.39 0.97 -13.51
CA SER A 244 8.32 1.92 -14.62
C SER A 244 7.76 3.25 -14.13
N LEU A 245 8.16 4.33 -14.80
CA LEU A 245 7.49 5.61 -14.67
C LEU A 245 6.13 5.54 -15.35
N ASN A 246 5.14 6.25 -14.80
CA ASN A 246 3.83 6.39 -15.42
C ASN A 246 3.70 7.80 -15.99
N ALA A 247 3.52 7.95 -17.30
CA ALA A 247 3.31 9.24 -17.94
C ALA A 247 1.84 9.68 -17.92
N THR A 248 0.91 8.76 -17.61
CA THR A 248 -0.53 9.03 -17.63
C THR A 248 -1.27 8.34 -16.47
N PRO A 249 -2.46 8.83 -16.07
CA PRO A 249 -3.31 8.13 -15.12
C PRO A 249 -3.66 6.69 -15.55
N GLN A 250 -3.85 6.46 -16.85
CA GLN A 250 -4.17 5.16 -17.41
C GLN A 250 -3.03 4.15 -17.22
N GLU A 251 -1.79 4.58 -17.45
CA GLU A 251 -0.61 3.75 -17.18
C GLU A 251 -0.49 3.43 -15.69
N PHE A 252 -0.72 4.41 -14.81
CA PHE A 252 -0.71 4.18 -13.36
C PHE A 252 -1.75 3.12 -12.95
N PHE A 253 -3.02 3.26 -13.36
CA PHE A 253 -4.05 2.29 -12.99
C PHE A 253 -3.90 0.94 -13.71
N GLN A 254 -3.25 0.89 -14.88
CA GLN A 254 -2.84 -0.37 -15.49
C GLN A 254 -1.79 -1.09 -14.64
N ASP A 255 -0.77 -0.38 -14.16
CA ASP A 255 0.25 -0.93 -13.26
C ASP A 255 -0.36 -1.40 -11.94
N GLN A 256 -1.29 -0.64 -11.36
CA GLN A 256 -1.97 -1.04 -10.14
C GLN A 256 -2.86 -2.28 -10.32
N ARG A 257 -3.57 -2.43 -11.44
CA ARG A 257 -4.34 -3.64 -11.73
C ARG A 257 -3.44 -4.85 -11.96
N CYS A 258 -2.32 -4.68 -12.65
CA CYS A 258 -1.31 -5.73 -12.76
C CYS A 258 -0.81 -6.17 -11.38
N LEU A 259 -0.54 -5.21 -10.49
CA LEU A 259 -0.11 -5.45 -9.12
C LEU A 259 -1.19 -6.19 -8.31
N LEU A 260 -2.45 -5.73 -8.38
CA LEU A 260 -3.62 -6.37 -7.76
C LEU A 260 -3.77 -7.83 -8.20
N HIS A 261 -3.70 -8.10 -9.51
CA HIS A 261 -3.75 -9.45 -10.05
C HIS A 261 -2.56 -10.31 -9.58
N GLN A 262 -1.35 -9.77 -9.60
CA GLN A 262 -0.14 -10.49 -9.17
C GLN A 262 -0.20 -10.88 -7.70
N MET A 263 -0.63 -9.97 -6.82
CA MET A 263 -0.82 -10.26 -5.39
C MET A 263 -1.80 -11.41 -5.17
N TRP A 264 -2.82 -11.55 -6.02
CA TRP A 264 -3.77 -12.65 -5.96
C TRP A 264 -3.23 -14.01 -6.39
N THR A 265 -2.10 -14.03 -7.09
CA THR A 265 -1.41 -15.29 -7.47
C THR A 265 -0.48 -15.82 -6.38
N VAL A 266 -0.29 -15.06 -5.30
CA VAL A 266 0.45 -15.53 -4.13
C VAL A 266 -0.39 -16.58 -3.41
N PRO A 267 0.12 -17.79 -3.19
CA PRO A 267 -0.61 -18.84 -2.50
C PRO A 267 -0.80 -18.50 -1.02
N GLU A 268 -1.94 -18.87 -0.49
CA GLU A 268 -2.29 -18.64 0.91
C GLU A 268 -2.33 -19.96 1.69
N LYS A 269 -1.83 -19.91 2.92
CA LYS A 269 -1.90 -21.03 3.85
C LYS A 269 -3.36 -21.30 4.20
N ARG A 270 -3.81 -22.55 4.02
CA ARG A 270 -5.16 -23.04 4.39
C ARG A 270 -6.33 -22.24 3.78
N LEU A 271 -6.16 -21.73 2.55
CA LEU A 271 -7.20 -20.98 1.84
C LEU A 271 -8.51 -21.78 1.70
N GLY A 272 -9.62 -21.22 2.21
CA GLY A 272 -10.95 -21.80 2.10
C GLY A 272 -11.67 -21.45 0.79
N TYR A 273 -12.59 -22.31 0.33
CA TYR A 273 -13.36 -22.08 -0.90
C TYR A 273 -14.17 -20.77 -0.85
N GLU A 274 -14.91 -20.53 0.23
CA GLU A 274 -15.75 -19.33 0.38
C GLU A 274 -14.92 -18.04 0.33
N GLN A 275 -13.77 -18.04 1.03
CA GLN A 275 -12.82 -16.93 0.97
C GLN A 275 -12.32 -16.74 -0.46
N ALA A 276 -11.83 -17.80 -1.11
CA ALA A 276 -11.31 -17.74 -2.48
C ALA A 276 -12.36 -17.24 -3.49
N GLU A 277 -13.61 -17.71 -3.40
CA GLU A 277 -14.71 -17.31 -4.28
C GLU A 277 -15.09 -15.85 -4.10
N ARG A 278 -15.25 -15.40 -2.86
CA ARG A 278 -15.54 -13.99 -2.51
C ARG A 278 -14.47 -13.05 -3.03
N GLN A 279 -13.23 -13.45 -2.80
CA GLN A 279 -12.04 -12.75 -3.21
C GLN A 279 -11.93 -12.66 -4.74
N GLU A 280 -12.10 -13.77 -5.45
CA GLU A 280 -12.09 -13.80 -6.91
C GLU A 280 -13.20 -12.93 -7.52
N PHE A 281 -14.40 -12.94 -6.92
CA PHE A 281 -15.49 -12.06 -7.33
C PHE A 281 -15.08 -10.58 -7.25
N ALA A 282 -14.52 -10.17 -6.10
CA ALA A 282 -14.11 -8.79 -5.87
C ALA A 282 -13.04 -8.32 -6.86
N LEU A 283 -12.04 -9.17 -7.12
CA LEU A 283 -10.97 -8.90 -8.08
C LEU A 283 -11.52 -8.70 -9.50
N GLN A 284 -12.35 -9.65 -9.97
CA GLN A 284 -12.91 -9.57 -11.30
C GLN A 284 -13.87 -8.39 -11.45
N PHE A 285 -14.64 -8.07 -10.40
CA PHE A 285 -15.55 -6.92 -10.40
C PHE A 285 -14.80 -5.60 -10.52
N ILE A 286 -13.77 -5.37 -9.69
CA ILE A 286 -13.01 -4.11 -9.69
C ILE A 286 -12.20 -3.91 -10.97
N SER A 287 -11.81 -4.99 -11.64
CA SER A 287 -10.98 -4.95 -12.84
C SER A 287 -11.78 -4.71 -14.13
N GLN A 288 -13.10 -4.48 -14.06
CA GLN A 288 -13.94 -4.28 -15.23
C GLN A 288 -13.82 -2.86 -15.83
N PRO A 289 -13.90 -2.71 -17.17
CA PRO A 289 -13.90 -1.39 -17.82
C PRO A 289 -14.97 -0.43 -17.30
N GLU A 290 -16.15 -0.94 -16.95
CA GLU A 290 -17.29 -0.16 -16.44
C GLU A 290 -16.96 0.52 -15.10
N VAL A 291 -16.09 -0.09 -14.28
CA VAL A 291 -15.57 0.51 -13.04
C VAL A 291 -14.64 1.68 -13.36
N GLU A 292 -13.79 1.57 -14.39
CA GLU A 292 -12.89 2.65 -14.81
C GLU A 292 -13.65 3.84 -15.41
N GLU A 293 -14.67 3.55 -16.23
CA GLU A 293 -15.56 4.56 -16.80
C GLU A 293 -16.24 5.36 -15.69
N ARG A 294 -16.71 4.68 -14.64
CA ARG A 294 -17.30 5.33 -13.46
C ARG A 294 -16.32 6.28 -12.76
N LEU A 295 -15.06 5.91 -12.65
CA LEU A 295 -14.05 6.73 -12.00
C LEU A 295 -13.62 7.95 -12.82
N ALA A 296 -14.00 7.98 -14.11
CA ALA A 296 -13.54 8.96 -15.09
C ALA A 296 -12.01 9.04 -15.17
N ILE A 297 -11.33 7.89 -15.10
CA ILE A 297 -9.85 7.80 -15.18
C ILE A 297 -9.32 8.35 -16.51
N GLN A 298 -10.18 8.49 -17.53
CA GLN A 298 -9.84 9.00 -18.86
C GLN A 298 -9.57 10.52 -18.95
N SER A 299 -9.40 11.21 -17.82
CA SER A 299 -9.06 12.64 -17.82
C SER A 299 -7.79 12.93 -18.64
N SER A 300 -7.80 14.06 -19.36
CA SER A 300 -6.59 14.60 -20.04
C SER A 300 -5.59 15.22 -19.06
N ASP A 301 -5.94 15.32 -17.77
CA ASP A 301 -5.05 15.81 -16.72
C ASP A 301 -3.91 14.82 -16.48
N LYS A 302 -2.70 15.21 -16.87
CA LYS A 302 -1.46 14.46 -16.67
C LYS A 302 -0.63 15.00 -15.50
N THR A 303 -1.29 15.67 -14.56
CA THR A 303 -0.64 16.18 -13.35
C THR A 303 -0.62 15.09 -12.29
N PHE A 304 0.56 14.88 -11.73
CA PHE A 304 0.82 13.98 -10.62
C PHE A 304 1.16 14.77 -9.37
N PHE A 305 0.86 14.22 -8.21
CA PHE A 305 1.15 14.82 -6.90
C PHE A 305 1.73 13.77 -5.97
N LEU A 306 2.59 14.21 -5.07
CA LEU A 306 3.18 13.34 -4.05
C LEU A 306 2.07 12.80 -3.12
N ALA A 307 2.03 11.48 -2.94
CA ALA A 307 1.12 10.83 -2.01
C ALA A 307 1.91 10.05 -0.96
N HIS A 308 1.57 10.29 0.31
CA HIS A 308 2.09 9.50 1.42
C HIS A 308 1.36 8.15 1.45
N PRO A 309 2.05 7.01 1.25
CA PRO A 309 1.41 5.72 1.04
C PRO A 309 0.80 5.15 2.34
N ASP A 310 1.35 5.52 3.50
CA ASP A 310 0.90 5.02 4.79
C ASP A 310 0.53 6.14 5.80
N LEU A 311 -0.31 7.10 5.39
CA LEU A 311 -0.71 8.22 6.26
C LEU A 311 -1.76 7.80 7.31
N ARG A 312 -1.41 6.80 8.12
CA ARG A 312 -2.19 6.34 9.27
C ARG A 312 -2.02 7.29 10.45
N CYS A 313 -2.94 7.27 11.41
CA CYS A 313 -2.86 8.14 12.60
C CYS A 313 -1.49 8.03 13.31
N GLN A 314 -0.90 6.83 13.38
CA GLN A 314 0.35 6.60 14.09
C GLN A 314 1.56 7.36 13.48
N ASN A 315 1.47 7.69 12.19
CA ASN A 315 2.50 8.44 11.45
C ASN A 315 2.28 9.96 11.51
N ILE A 316 1.30 10.43 12.29
CA ILE A 316 1.05 11.85 12.57
C ILE A 316 1.33 12.09 14.06
N LEU A 317 2.34 12.89 14.36
CA LEU A 317 2.67 13.30 15.71
C LEU A 317 1.89 14.55 16.07
N VAL A 318 1.22 14.54 17.23
CA VAL A 318 0.43 15.66 17.75
C VAL A 318 0.84 16.05 19.16
N ASP A 319 0.51 17.27 19.58
CA ASP A 319 0.59 17.67 20.98
C ASP A 319 -0.72 17.40 21.76
N GLY A 320 -0.79 17.85 23.01
CA GLY A 320 -1.94 17.65 23.88
C GLY A 320 -3.24 18.33 23.41
N GLU A 321 -3.17 19.25 22.44
CA GLU A 321 -4.32 19.96 21.86
C GLU A 321 -4.64 19.48 20.43
N LEU A 322 -4.06 18.35 20.02
CA LEU A 322 -4.14 17.79 18.66
C LEU A 322 -3.50 18.65 17.56
N ASN A 323 -2.60 19.58 17.88
CA ASN A 323 -1.84 20.25 16.83
C ASN A 323 -0.82 19.30 16.20
N ILE A 324 -0.79 19.24 14.87
CA ILE A 324 0.21 18.46 14.13
C ILE A 324 1.60 19.03 14.38
N ARG A 325 2.49 18.20 14.95
CA ARG A 325 3.89 18.50 15.24
C ARG A 325 4.85 17.85 14.25
N GLY A 326 4.43 16.76 13.60
CA GLY A 326 5.25 16.06 12.62
C GLY A 326 4.46 15.04 11.82
N VAL A 327 4.85 14.82 10.58
CA VAL A 327 4.47 13.66 9.78
C VAL A 327 5.73 12.87 9.45
N ILE A 328 5.71 11.60 9.84
CA ILE A 328 6.84 10.68 9.75
C ILE A 328 6.53 9.56 8.77
N ASP A 329 7.53 8.74 8.49
CA ASP A 329 7.40 7.52 7.70
C ASP A 329 7.07 7.75 6.20
N TRP A 330 7.87 8.61 5.56
CA TRP A 330 7.75 8.94 4.14
C TRP A 330 8.33 7.85 3.20
N GLU A 331 8.60 6.64 3.70
CA GLU A 331 9.07 5.54 2.87
C GLU A 331 8.00 5.11 1.83
N TYR A 332 8.44 4.56 0.70
CA TYR A 332 7.58 4.19 -0.44
C TYR A 332 6.77 5.35 -1.05
N THR A 333 7.07 6.60 -0.68
CA THR A 333 6.38 7.77 -1.23
C THR A 333 6.59 7.83 -2.75
N ALA A 334 5.51 8.13 -3.45
CA ALA A 334 5.50 8.25 -4.90
C ALA A 334 4.54 9.34 -5.35
N THR A 335 4.78 9.86 -6.54
CA THR A 335 3.85 10.73 -7.24
C THR A 335 2.76 9.88 -7.88
N VAL A 336 1.51 10.25 -7.66
CA VAL A 336 0.32 9.56 -8.17
C VAL A 336 -0.53 10.54 -8.98
N PRO A 337 -1.34 10.07 -9.94
CA PRO A 337 -2.26 10.93 -10.66
C PRO A 337 -3.16 11.73 -9.72
N ARG A 338 -3.58 12.93 -10.11
CA ARG A 338 -4.49 13.76 -9.31
C ARG A 338 -5.71 13.02 -8.76
N CYS A 339 -6.31 12.14 -9.55
CA CYS A 339 -7.46 11.33 -9.14
C CYS A 339 -7.13 10.23 -8.11
N ALA A 340 -5.88 9.83 -7.98
CA ALA A 340 -5.38 8.88 -6.98
C ALA A 340 -4.79 9.57 -5.72
N SER A 341 -4.61 10.90 -5.75
CA SER A 341 -4.22 11.69 -4.58
C SER A 341 -5.45 11.91 -3.67
N ILE A 342 -5.82 10.89 -2.88
CA ILE A 342 -7.00 10.89 -2.02
C ILE A 342 -6.64 10.86 -0.52
N PRO A 343 -7.56 11.28 0.39
CA PRO A 343 -7.35 11.16 1.83
C PRO A 343 -7.26 9.69 2.26
N PRO A 344 -6.63 9.36 3.41
CA PRO A 344 -6.48 7.99 3.88
C PRO A 344 -7.83 7.36 4.28
N THR A 345 -7.89 6.02 4.30
CA THR A 345 -9.11 5.23 4.55
C THR A 345 -9.83 5.59 5.86
N TRP A 346 -9.08 5.94 6.91
CA TRP A 346 -9.64 6.35 8.21
C TRP A 346 -10.30 7.73 8.19
N ILE A 347 -10.04 8.57 7.17
CA ILE A 347 -10.74 9.83 6.90
C ILE A 347 -11.93 9.60 5.96
N THR A 348 -11.78 8.76 4.93
CA THR A 348 -12.82 8.54 3.92
C THR A 348 -13.95 7.61 4.38
N GLY A 349 -13.84 7.01 5.58
CA GLY A 349 -14.82 6.07 6.10
C GLY A 349 -14.69 4.66 5.51
N ASN A 350 -13.56 4.35 4.88
CA ASN A 350 -13.26 3.03 4.29
C ASN A 350 -12.49 2.09 5.23
N ASP A 351 -12.31 2.49 6.48
CA ASP A 351 -11.76 1.69 7.58
C ASP A 351 -12.81 1.58 8.69
N LYS A 352 -12.57 0.75 9.71
CA LYS A 352 -13.21 0.80 11.05
C LYS A 352 -12.79 2.10 11.77
N GLY A 353 -13.01 3.23 11.11
CA GLY A 353 -12.70 4.57 11.59
C GLY A 353 -13.70 5.06 12.63
N LEU A 354 -13.62 6.34 12.95
CA LEU A 354 -14.59 6.96 13.85
C LEU A 354 -15.89 7.25 13.11
N PRO A 355 -17.05 6.89 13.69
CA PRO A 355 -18.34 7.32 13.15
C PRO A 355 -18.35 8.84 12.95
N ASP A 356 -18.98 9.29 11.87
CA ASP A 356 -19.14 10.70 11.47
C ASP A 356 -17.87 11.50 11.13
N LEU A 357 -16.66 10.95 11.32
CA LEU A 357 -15.41 11.69 11.04
C LEU A 357 -15.28 12.07 9.57
N SER A 358 -15.73 11.21 8.65
CA SER A 358 -15.73 11.52 7.22
C SER A 358 -16.64 12.71 6.89
N SER A 359 -17.83 12.75 7.50
CA SER A 359 -18.75 13.88 7.36
C SER A 359 -18.19 15.15 8.02
N GLU A 360 -17.55 15.03 9.18
CA GLU A 360 -16.85 16.15 9.84
C GLU A 360 -15.75 16.70 8.94
N PHE A 361 -14.90 15.84 8.38
CA PHE A 361 -13.84 16.20 7.44
C PHE A 361 -14.40 16.93 6.21
N LEU A 362 -15.46 16.42 5.58
CA LEU A 362 -16.07 17.07 4.42
C LEU A 362 -16.64 18.47 4.74
N ARG A 363 -17.19 18.67 5.95
CA ARG A 363 -17.62 20.01 6.40
C ARG A 363 -16.43 20.95 6.57
N VAL A 364 -15.35 20.49 7.18
CA VAL A 364 -14.13 21.30 7.36
C VAL A 364 -13.53 21.63 6.00
N LEU A 365 -13.36 20.64 5.12
CA LEU A 365 -12.89 20.81 3.73
C LEU A 365 -13.69 21.86 2.97
N SER A 366 -15.01 21.82 3.09
CA SER A 366 -15.90 22.81 2.46
C SER A 366 -15.67 24.21 3.02
N SER A 367 -15.45 24.34 4.34
CA SER A 367 -15.18 25.62 4.99
C SER A 367 -13.80 26.20 4.67
N THR A 368 -12.80 25.35 4.41
CA THR A 368 -11.43 25.76 4.06
C THR A 368 -11.25 26.11 2.59
N ARG A 369 -12.26 25.88 1.73
CA ARG A 369 -12.19 26.04 0.27
C ARG A 369 -11.59 27.38 -0.19
N GLN A 370 -11.86 28.46 0.54
CA GLN A 370 -11.45 29.81 0.18
C GLN A 370 -10.06 30.20 0.72
N LYS A 371 -9.36 29.32 1.46
CA LYS A 371 -8.03 29.62 2.00
C LYS A 371 -6.97 29.81 0.93
N SER A 372 -6.99 29.00 -0.13
CA SER A 372 -6.09 29.11 -1.29
C SER A 372 -6.64 28.35 -2.50
N GLU A 373 -6.01 28.52 -3.66
CA GLU A 373 -6.36 27.76 -4.87
C GLU A 373 -6.27 26.23 -4.65
N TYR A 374 -5.28 25.77 -3.88
CA TYR A 374 -5.05 24.35 -3.61
C TYR A 374 -6.16 23.77 -2.73
N HIS A 375 -6.65 24.52 -1.73
CA HIS A 375 -7.82 24.12 -0.95
C HIS A 375 -9.07 24.02 -1.81
N SER A 376 -9.23 24.96 -2.75
CA SER A 376 -10.35 24.93 -3.69
C SER A 376 -10.30 23.72 -4.61
N GLN A 377 -9.10 23.35 -5.09
CA GLN A 377 -8.89 22.13 -5.88
C GLN A 377 -9.20 20.86 -5.07
N LEU A 378 -8.72 20.76 -3.82
CA LEU A 378 -9.04 19.61 -2.95
C LEU A 378 -10.54 19.48 -2.70
N ALA A 379 -11.22 20.58 -2.37
CA ALA A 379 -12.66 20.59 -2.15
C ALA A 379 -13.44 20.18 -3.42
N ALA A 380 -12.98 20.60 -4.60
CA ALA A 380 -13.57 20.19 -5.88
C ALA A 380 -13.33 18.71 -6.18
N ASP A 381 -12.13 18.20 -5.92
CA ASP A 381 -11.73 16.83 -6.25
C ASP A 381 -12.34 15.80 -5.30
N TRP A 382 -12.55 16.16 -4.04
CA TRP A 382 -12.98 15.24 -2.98
C TRP A 382 -14.43 15.46 -2.52
N GLY A 383 -15.03 16.60 -2.84
CA GLY A 383 -16.42 16.93 -2.47
C GLY A 383 -17.49 16.27 -3.35
N PHE A 384 -17.20 15.13 -4.00
CA PHE A 384 -18.17 14.43 -4.85
C PHE A 384 -19.21 13.67 -4.03
N GLN A 385 -20.38 13.44 -4.64
CA GLN A 385 -21.51 12.77 -4.00
C GLN A 385 -21.52 11.24 -4.16
N ASP A 386 -20.64 10.67 -4.97
CA ASP A 386 -20.58 9.20 -5.16
C ASP A 386 -19.87 8.54 -3.96
N PRO A 387 -20.60 7.85 -3.07
CA PRO A 387 -20.02 7.28 -1.85
C PRO A 387 -19.03 6.14 -2.15
N LEU A 388 -19.07 5.54 -3.33
CA LEU A 388 -18.22 4.40 -3.69
C LEU A 388 -16.92 4.79 -4.36
N ARG A 389 -16.78 6.03 -4.80
CA ARG A 389 -15.59 6.45 -5.56
C ARG A 389 -14.31 6.36 -4.72
N TRP A 390 -14.33 6.78 -3.46
CA TRP A 390 -13.19 6.55 -2.55
C TRP A 390 -12.95 5.06 -2.33
N SER A 391 -14.00 4.26 -2.12
CA SER A 391 -13.86 2.81 -1.90
C SER A 391 -13.14 2.14 -3.06
N ILE A 392 -13.55 2.42 -4.29
CA ILE A 392 -12.92 1.84 -5.49
C ILE A 392 -11.49 2.36 -5.65
N LEU A 393 -11.25 3.67 -5.47
CA LEU A 393 -9.90 4.23 -5.60
C LEU A 393 -8.93 3.65 -4.55
N HIS A 394 -9.37 3.46 -3.29
CA HIS A 394 -8.54 2.83 -2.27
C HIS A 394 -8.15 1.41 -2.67
N VAL A 395 -9.10 0.60 -3.13
CA VAL A 395 -8.82 -0.76 -3.62
C VAL A 395 -7.85 -0.76 -4.81
N LEU A 396 -8.00 0.19 -5.73
CA LEU A 396 -7.12 0.30 -6.89
C LEU A 396 -5.74 0.86 -6.53
N ILE A 397 -5.59 1.64 -5.47
CA ILE A 397 -4.29 2.19 -5.04
C ILE A 397 -3.55 1.16 -4.18
N ASP A 398 -4.27 0.42 -3.34
CA ASP A 398 -3.72 -0.60 -2.46
C ASP A 398 -4.54 -1.92 -2.50
N PRO A 399 -3.99 -2.96 -3.15
CA PRO A 399 -4.61 -4.29 -3.23
C PRO A 399 -5.04 -4.94 -1.92
N VAL A 400 -4.40 -4.64 -0.78
CA VAL A 400 -4.80 -5.31 0.48
C VAL A 400 -6.16 -4.83 0.99
N ASP A 401 -6.59 -3.66 0.54
CA ASP A 401 -7.88 -3.11 0.91
C ASP A 401 -9.03 -3.80 0.15
N LEU A 402 -8.74 -4.61 -0.88
CA LEU A 402 -9.73 -5.26 -1.73
C LEU A 402 -10.77 -6.02 -0.91
N ASP A 403 -10.38 -7.04 -0.16
CA ASP A 403 -11.35 -7.91 0.51
C ASP A 403 -12.16 -7.13 1.56
N PHE A 404 -11.51 -6.30 2.37
CA PHE A 404 -12.19 -5.55 3.42
C PHE A 404 -13.13 -4.47 2.87
N ILE A 405 -12.63 -3.54 2.05
CA ILE A 405 -13.45 -2.44 1.50
C ILE A 405 -14.54 -2.99 0.60
N PHE A 406 -14.24 -4.01 -0.20
CA PHE A 406 -15.24 -4.58 -1.08
C PHE A 406 -16.42 -5.15 -0.28
N GLN A 407 -16.16 -5.92 0.77
CA GLN A 407 -17.22 -6.50 1.60
C GLN A 407 -18.00 -5.46 2.40
N GLN A 408 -17.32 -4.48 2.99
CA GLN A 408 -17.97 -3.50 3.86
C GLN A 408 -18.74 -2.44 3.06
N ASN A 409 -18.18 -1.98 1.95
CA ASN A 409 -18.64 -0.77 1.29
C ASN A 409 -19.17 -1.02 -0.13
N ILE A 410 -18.51 -1.85 -0.93
CA ILE A 410 -18.87 -2.00 -2.35
C ILE A 410 -20.02 -3.00 -2.52
N LEU A 411 -19.89 -4.20 -1.95
CA LEU A 411 -20.88 -5.28 -2.06
C LEU A 411 -22.24 -4.86 -1.50
N ARG A 412 -22.27 -4.17 -0.35
CA ARG A 412 -23.51 -3.71 0.29
C ARG A 412 -24.27 -2.67 -0.53
N ASN A 413 -23.57 -1.99 -1.44
CA ASN A 413 -24.12 -0.94 -2.29
C ASN A 413 -24.20 -1.34 -3.77
N ILE A 414 -24.20 -2.65 -4.08
CA ILE A 414 -24.41 -3.18 -5.44
C ILE A 414 -25.59 -2.52 -6.18
N PRO A 415 -26.74 -2.19 -5.54
CA PRO A 415 -27.82 -1.49 -6.25
C PRO A 415 -27.41 -0.11 -6.82
N ALA A 416 -26.42 0.56 -6.22
CA ALA A 416 -25.85 1.82 -6.71
C ALA A 416 -24.81 1.61 -7.84
N LEU A 417 -24.46 0.36 -8.13
CA LEU A 417 -23.55 -0.09 -9.18
C LEU A 417 -24.30 -0.62 -10.42
N CYS A 418 -25.57 -0.23 -10.59
CA CYS A 418 -26.36 -0.52 -11.79
C CYS A 418 -25.56 -0.20 -13.07
N GLY A 419 -25.41 -1.20 -13.95
CA GLY A 419 -24.70 -1.08 -15.22
C GLY A 419 -23.36 -1.83 -15.28
N ILE A 420 -22.78 -2.22 -14.14
CA ILE A 420 -21.59 -3.07 -14.12
C ILE A 420 -22.02 -4.55 -14.18
N PRO A 421 -21.59 -5.32 -15.19
CA PRO A 421 -21.99 -6.72 -15.31
C PRO A 421 -21.41 -7.58 -14.17
N SER A 422 -22.13 -8.65 -13.83
CA SER A 422 -21.58 -9.65 -12.92
C SER A 422 -20.41 -10.38 -13.59
N PRO A 423 -19.33 -10.69 -12.86
CA PRO A 423 -18.24 -11.49 -13.40
C PRO A 423 -18.70 -12.85 -13.95
N ASP A 424 -17.98 -13.38 -14.95
CA ASP A 424 -18.32 -14.67 -15.59
C ASP A 424 -18.18 -15.84 -14.58
N PRO A 425 -19.27 -16.54 -14.23
CA PRO A 425 -19.23 -17.62 -13.24
C PRO A 425 -18.29 -18.77 -13.64
N LEU A 426 -18.14 -19.06 -14.95
CA LEU A 426 -17.28 -20.13 -15.42
C LEU A 426 -15.79 -19.77 -15.33
N GLN A 427 -15.44 -18.50 -15.58
CA GLN A 427 -14.09 -18.00 -15.38
C GLN A 427 -13.75 -17.94 -13.89
N MET A 428 -14.66 -17.42 -13.05
CA MET A 428 -14.49 -17.40 -11.61
C MET A 428 -14.19 -18.78 -11.04
N ARG A 429 -15.04 -19.78 -11.34
CA ARG A 429 -14.83 -21.14 -10.82
C ARG A 429 -13.46 -21.70 -11.20
N ARG A 430 -13.04 -21.50 -12.46
CA ARG A 430 -11.71 -21.94 -12.93
C ARG A 430 -10.57 -21.28 -12.16
N ASN A 431 -10.66 -19.97 -11.92
CA ASN A 431 -9.63 -19.23 -11.17
C ASN A 431 -9.60 -19.63 -9.69
N VAL A 432 -10.77 -19.81 -9.07
CA VAL A 432 -10.91 -20.30 -7.68
C VAL A 432 -10.29 -21.69 -7.54
N ASP A 433 -10.63 -22.62 -8.43
CA ASP A 433 -10.11 -24.00 -8.39
C ASP A 433 -8.58 -24.00 -8.53
N GLN A 434 -8.03 -23.20 -9.46
CA GLN A 434 -6.59 -23.07 -9.65
C GLN A 434 -5.89 -22.50 -8.42
N ARG A 435 -6.47 -21.47 -7.81
CA ARG A 435 -5.89 -20.82 -6.62
C ARG A 435 -5.95 -21.73 -5.40
N LEU A 436 -7.06 -22.44 -5.20
CA LEU A 436 -7.18 -23.45 -4.13
C LEU A 436 -6.14 -24.55 -4.29
N GLU A 437 -5.92 -25.04 -5.51
CA GLU A 437 -4.93 -26.08 -5.74
C GLU A 437 -3.49 -25.62 -5.45
N THR A 438 -3.14 -24.42 -5.91
CA THR A 438 -1.83 -23.82 -5.63
C THR A 438 -1.62 -23.62 -4.12
N SER A 439 -2.64 -23.10 -3.42
CA SER A 439 -2.63 -22.89 -1.97
C SER A 439 -2.58 -24.20 -1.17
N ARG A 440 -3.19 -25.30 -1.66
CA ARG A 440 -3.05 -26.64 -1.05
C ARG A 440 -1.62 -27.16 -1.12
N HIS A 441 -0.97 -27.02 -2.28
CA HIS A 441 0.43 -27.41 -2.43
C HIS A 441 1.35 -26.59 -1.53
N TYR A 442 1.10 -25.28 -1.42
CA TYR A 442 1.84 -24.44 -0.49
C TYR A 442 1.64 -24.85 0.97
N THR A 443 0.39 -25.08 1.38
CA THR A 443 0.07 -25.56 2.75
C THR A 443 0.76 -26.90 3.05
N LYS A 444 0.75 -27.83 2.09
CA LYS A 444 1.46 -29.10 2.20
C LYS A 444 2.97 -28.91 2.34
N TYR A 445 3.56 -28.03 1.55
CA TYR A 445 4.98 -27.68 1.69
C TYR A 445 5.31 -27.17 3.09
N LEU A 446 4.47 -26.28 3.66
CA LEU A 446 4.66 -25.78 5.02
C LEU A 446 4.61 -26.92 6.04
N GLN A 447 3.67 -27.85 5.91
CA GLN A 447 3.55 -29.01 6.79
C GLN A 447 4.76 -29.94 6.70
N ASP A 448 5.16 -30.29 5.48
CA ASP A 448 6.27 -31.21 5.22
C ASP A 448 7.62 -30.64 5.74
N ASN A 449 7.73 -29.31 5.90
CA ASN A 449 8.93 -28.62 6.38
C ASN A 449 8.80 -28.06 7.81
N SER A 450 7.74 -28.39 8.56
CA SER A 450 7.50 -27.86 9.91
C SER A 450 7.44 -26.33 9.99
N LEU A 451 6.90 -25.69 8.94
CA LEU A 451 6.67 -24.25 8.82
C LEU A 451 5.17 -23.89 8.95
N ASP A 452 4.29 -24.89 9.14
CA ASP A 452 2.84 -24.69 9.38
C ASP A 452 2.57 -24.24 10.83
N GLU A 453 3.30 -23.22 11.30
CA GLU A 453 3.13 -22.59 12.60
C GLU A 453 1.93 -21.64 12.58
N GLU A 454 1.17 -21.57 13.66
CA GLU A 454 0.04 -20.65 13.75
C GLU A 454 0.53 -19.20 13.81
N GLY A 455 0.14 -18.40 12.82
CA GLY A 455 0.60 -17.03 12.71
C GLY A 455 -0.05 -16.06 13.67
N HIS A 456 0.53 -14.87 13.80
CA HIS A 456 0.00 -13.82 14.67
C HIS A 456 -1.46 -13.44 14.31
N TYR A 457 -1.76 -13.34 13.01
CA TYR A 457 -3.11 -13.06 12.53
C TYR A 457 -4.07 -14.22 12.79
N GLU A 458 -3.66 -15.45 12.49
CA GLU A 458 -4.46 -16.67 12.75
C GLU A 458 -4.78 -16.81 14.25
N LYS A 459 -3.80 -16.54 15.11
CA LYS A 459 -3.97 -16.52 16.56
C LYS A 459 -4.95 -15.43 17.01
N MET A 460 -4.83 -14.22 16.45
CA MET A 460 -5.75 -13.11 16.75
C MET A 460 -7.18 -13.44 16.29
N GLU A 461 -7.32 -14.00 15.10
CA GLU A 461 -8.61 -14.38 14.54
C GLU A 461 -9.26 -15.50 15.35
N ARG A 462 -8.48 -16.52 15.75
CA ARG A 462 -8.94 -17.58 16.65
C ARG A 462 -9.42 -17.00 17.99
N LEU A 463 -8.64 -16.08 18.59
CA LEU A 463 -9.02 -15.41 19.83
C LEU A 463 -10.31 -14.60 19.65
N LEU A 464 -10.44 -13.84 18.55
CA LEU A 464 -11.65 -13.07 18.23
C LEU A 464 -12.87 -13.97 18.02
N ARG A 465 -12.73 -15.06 17.26
CA ARG A 465 -13.80 -16.05 17.06
C ARG A 465 -14.21 -16.69 18.38
N SER A 466 -13.24 -17.03 19.23
CA SER A 466 -13.48 -17.57 20.57
C SER A 466 -14.22 -16.56 21.46
N SER A 467 -13.83 -15.29 21.45
CA SER A 467 -14.51 -14.23 22.20
C SER A 467 -15.94 -14.00 21.69
N GLN A 468 -16.15 -14.01 20.37
CA GLN A 468 -17.48 -13.87 19.76
C GLN A 468 -18.40 -15.07 20.01
N ALA A 469 -17.84 -16.28 20.07
CA ALA A 469 -18.59 -17.47 20.48
C ALA A 469 -18.99 -17.35 21.96
N MET A 470 -18.06 -16.99 22.84
CA MET A 470 -18.32 -16.78 24.26
C MET A 470 -19.40 -15.72 24.51
N ILE A 471 -19.38 -14.60 23.78
CA ILE A 471 -20.42 -13.56 23.85
C ILE A 471 -21.77 -14.13 23.42
N ARG A 472 -21.83 -14.87 22.31
CA ARG A 472 -23.07 -15.52 21.85
C ARG A 472 -23.61 -16.53 22.86
N ASP A 473 -22.74 -17.31 23.50
CA ASP A 473 -23.14 -18.29 24.51
C ASP A 473 -23.65 -17.62 25.80
N LEU A 474 -23.07 -16.47 26.17
CA LEU A 474 -23.57 -15.61 27.26
C LEU A 474 -24.93 -14.98 26.92
N GLU A 475 -25.10 -14.49 25.70
CA GLU A 475 -26.37 -13.92 25.21
C GLU A 475 -27.47 -14.98 25.04
N ALA A 476 -27.09 -16.23 24.73
CA ALA A 476 -27.99 -17.38 24.62
C ALA A 476 -28.31 -18.03 25.98
N GLY A 477 -27.74 -17.54 27.09
CA GLY A 477 -27.98 -18.05 28.44
C GLY A 477 -27.41 -19.46 28.69
N GLN A 478 -26.40 -19.89 27.93
CA GLN A 478 -25.85 -21.25 28.00
C GLN A 478 -24.60 -21.40 28.89
N PHE A 479 -24.18 -20.35 29.61
CA PHE A 479 -23.12 -20.49 30.60
C PHE A 479 -23.64 -21.07 31.93
N SER A 480 -23.48 -22.38 32.12
CA SER A 480 -23.34 -22.93 33.49
C SER A 480 -21.87 -22.81 33.89
N PRO A 481 -21.50 -22.08 34.96
CA PRO A 481 -20.16 -22.16 35.50
C PRO A 481 -19.98 -23.57 36.06
N GLN A 482 -19.06 -24.34 35.51
CA GLN A 482 -18.52 -25.51 36.22
C GLN A 482 -17.41 -25.02 37.16
N GLU A 483 -17.53 -25.44 38.41
CA GLU A 483 -16.62 -25.18 39.54
C GLU A 483 -15.17 -25.62 39.30
#